data_AF-A0A3A8KXT5-F1
#
_entry.id   AF-A0A3A8KXT5-F1
#
_cell.length_a   1.000
_cell.length_b   1.000
_cell.length_c   1.000
_cell.angle_alpha   90.00
_cell.angle_beta   90.00
_cell.angle_gamma   90.00
#
_symmetry.space_group_name_H-M   'P 1'
#
loop_
_entity.id
_entity.type
_entity.pdbx_description
1 polymer ?
#
loop_
_entity_poly.entity_id
_entity_poly.type
_entity_poly.pdbx_seq_one_letter_code
_entity_poly.pdbx_strand_id
1 'polypeptide(L)'
;MKGSVFRLLLLVALLAAITQAQAMRADAGTPVLLAAGALLLCGLFAGKVAKGLGLPRLTGYLLVGVAVGPYALGFIPGAGVKGLELVKGLAVSLIALVAGTELHLGLLRRVGARVALLCAAVCGATFVVCFGATFALKPFLPFLAPLTLPQALAVSALLSTVMVSFSPTVTIAIVQETSAKGSFTEFLMALVIIGDLFVMVAFGLAAGITRATFGDGLDVAALVG
;
A
#
# COMPACT_ATOMS: atom_id res chain seq x y z
N MET A 1 19.22 10.18 20.75
CA MET A 1 17.96 10.86 21.13
C MET A 1 17.86 12.31 20.65
N LYS A 2 18.90 13.17 20.83
CA LYS A 2 18.88 14.58 20.37
C LYS A 2 18.53 14.78 18.88
N GLY A 3 19.02 13.92 17.99
CA GLY A 3 18.74 14.00 16.55
C GLY A 3 17.30 13.69 16.14
N SER A 4 16.59 12.84 16.88
CA SER A 4 15.18 12.50 16.58
C SER A 4 14.24 13.61 17.06
N VAL A 5 14.54 14.21 18.22
CA VAL A 5 13.82 15.37 18.76
C VAL A 5 13.97 16.58 17.82
N PHE A 6 15.18 16.83 17.30
CA PHE A 6 15.40 17.90 16.32
C PHE A 6 14.61 17.70 15.02
N ARG A 7 14.54 16.46 14.50
CA ARG A 7 13.74 16.15 13.29
C ARG A 7 12.25 16.28 13.54
N LEU A 8 11.77 15.92 14.73
CA LEU A 8 10.37 16.06 15.11
C LEU A 8 9.99 17.54 15.26
N LEU A 9 10.84 18.35 15.90
CA LEU A 9 10.68 19.80 15.96
C LEU A 9 10.69 20.44 14.58
N LEU A 10 11.58 19.98 13.67
CA LEU A 10 11.64 20.48 12.30
C LEU A 10 10.39 20.09 11.49
N LEU A 11 9.85 18.88 11.69
CA LEU A 11 8.58 18.46 11.07
C LEU A 11 7.40 19.29 11.58
N VAL A 12 7.31 19.54 12.88
CA VAL A 12 6.27 20.40 13.47
C VAL A 12 6.42 21.85 13.00
N ALA A 13 7.64 22.37 12.93
CA ALA A 13 7.93 23.71 12.42
C ALA A 13 7.58 23.83 10.93
N LEU A 14 7.88 22.81 10.12
CA LEU A 14 7.50 22.76 8.71
C LEU A 14 5.97 22.73 8.55
N LEU A 15 5.27 21.90 9.31
CA LEU A 15 3.80 21.89 9.33
C LEU A 15 3.22 23.25 9.73
N ALA A 16 3.76 23.88 10.77
CA ALA A 16 3.33 25.20 11.24
C ALA A 16 3.63 26.33 10.24
N ALA A 17 4.78 26.29 9.57
CA ALA A 17 5.13 27.27 8.55
C ALA A 17 4.21 27.16 7.33
N ILE A 18 3.87 25.92 6.94
CA ILE A 18 2.96 25.68 5.82
C ILE A 18 1.52 26.09 6.20
N THR A 19 1.04 25.84 7.43
CA THR A 19 -0.29 26.29 7.87
C THR A 19 -0.39 27.81 7.95
N GLN A 20 0.65 28.49 8.46
CA GLN A 20 0.70 29.96 8.48
C GLN A 20 0.75 30.58 7.08
N ALA A 21 1.52 29.98 6.16
CA ALA A 21 1.60 30.43 4.77
C ALA A 21 0.27 30.28 4.01
N GLN A 22 -0.59 29.34 4.43
CA GLN A 22 -1.94 29.16 3.86
C GLN A 22 -2.97 30.07 4.53
N ALA A 23 -2.90 30.33 5.84
CA ALA A 23 -3.79 31.28 6.52
C ALA A 23 -3.66 32.71 5.98
N MET A 24 -2.48 33.06 5.43
CA MET A 24 -2.23 34.33 4.74
C MET A 24 -2.69 34.35 3.27
N ARG A 25 -3.19 33.23 2.72
CA ARG A 25 -3.70 33.15 1.34
C ARG A 25 -5.23 33.05 1.35
N ALA A 26 -5.88 34.13 0.94
CA ALA A 26 -7.34 34.25 0.89
C ALA A 26 -8.00 33.69 -0.39
N ASP A 27 -7.23 33.21 -1.38
CA ASP A 27 -7.79 32.76 -2.67
C ASP A 27 -7.75 31.24 -2.88
N ALA A 28 -8.92 30.72 -3.25
CA ALA A 28 -9.22 29.32 -3.49
C ALA A 28 -8.43 28.76 -4.67
N GLY A 29 -7.45 27.92 -4.35
CA GLY A 29 -6.74 27.12 -5.32
C GLY A 29 -5.38 26.76 -4.78
N THR A 30 -5.29 25.73 -3.93
CA THR A 30 -4.00 25.06 -3.77
C THR A 30 -3.61 24.53 -5.14
N PRO A 31 -2.60 25.09 -5.84
CA PRO A 31 -2.13 24.45 -7.05
C PRO A 31 -1.69 23.05 -6.62
N VAL A 32 -2.25 22.04 -7.28
CA VAL A 32 -2.00 20.62 -7.01
C VAL A 32 -0.53 20.32 -6.75
N LEU A 33 0.36 21.04 -7.46
CA LEU A 33 1.80 20.97 -7.33
C LEU A 33 2.33 21.36 -5.93
N LEU A 34 1.81 22.42 -5.30
CA LEU A 34 2.21 22.85 -3.97
C LEU A 34 1.73 21.87 -2.89
N ALA A 35 0.49 21.37 -3.03
CA ALA A 35 -0.04 20.36 -2.14
C ALA A 35 0.73 19.03 -2.26
N ALA A 36 1.05 18.60 -3.48
CA ALA A 36 1.87 17.42 -3.74
C ALA A 36 3.30 17.58 -3.21
N GLY A 37 3.93 18.73 -3.44
CA GLY A 37 5.27 19.04 -2.91
C GLY A 37 5.31 19.07 -1.38
N ALA A 38 4.33 19.71 -0.75
CA ALA A 38 4.20 19.74 0.70
C ALA A 38 3.97 18.33 1.28
N LEU A 39 3.10 17.53 0.66
CA LEU A 39 2.88 16.13 1.06
C LEU A 39 4.15 15.28 0.93
N LEU A 40 4.89 15.41 -0.18
CA LEU A 40 6.15 14.69 -0.40
C LEU A 40 7.18 15.06 0.66
N LEU A 41 7.35 16.35 0.97
CA LEU A 41 8.28 16.82 1.99
C LEU A 41 7.87 16.34 3.39
N CYS A 42 6.60 16.53 3.76
CA CYS A 42 6.05 16.08 5.04
C CYS A 42 6.22 14.57 5.20
N GLY A 43 5.87 13.78 4.17
CA GLY A 43 6.06 12.33 4.15
C GLY A 43 7.53 11.95 4.34
N LEU A 44 8.45 12.50 3.54
CA LEU A 44 9.89 12.22 3.64
C LEU A 44 10.46 12.49 5.03
N PHE A 45 10.07 13.60 5.66
CA PHE A 45 10.48 13.92 7.03
C PHE A 45 9.82 12.99 8.05
N ALA A 46 8.53 12.68 7.91
CA ALA A 46 7.81 11.77 8.78
C ALA A 46 8.45 10.39 8.83
N GLY A 47 8.86 9.85 7.69
CA GLY A 47 9.57 8.57 7.64
C GLY A 47 10.92 8.62 8.36
N LYS A 48 11.68 9.72 8.22
CA LYS A 48 12.95 9.90 8.94
C LYS A 48 12.77 10.04 10.45
N VAL A 49 11.67 10.66 10.88
CA VAL A 49 11.28 10.78 12.29
C VAL A 49 10.88 9.41 12.84
N ALA A 50 9.97 8.69 12.17
CA ALA A 50 9.54 7.35 12.55
C ALA A 50 10.74 6.40 12.70
N LYS A 51 11.66 6.38 11.72
CA LYS A 51 12.90 5.59 11.81
C LYS A 51 13.75 5.98 13.03
N GLY A 52 13.81 7.26 13.37
CA GLY A 52 14.53 7.76 14.53
C GLY A 52 13.89 7.43 15.89
N LEU A 53 12.63 6.98 15.89
CA LEU A 53 11.89 6.48 17.05
C LEU A 53 11.87 4.94 17.11
N GLY A 54 12.55 4.26 16.19
CA GLY A 54 12.54 2.79 16.09
C GLY A 54 11.33 2.21 15.34
N LEU A 55 10.52 3.06 14.71
CA LEU A 55 9.34 2.64 13.95
C LEU A 55 9.66 2.50 12.44
N PRO A 56 8.97 1.60 11.70
CA PRO A 56 9.07 1.53 10.25
C PRO A 56 8.67 2.87 9.61
N ARG A 57 9.40 3.31 8.57
CA ARG A 57 9.13 4.59 7.89
C ARG A 57 7.68 4.72 7.40
N LEU A 58 7.09 3.61 6.97
CA LEU A 58 5.72 3.52 6.50
C LEU A 58 4.71 4.03 7.53
N THR A 59 4.93 3.71 8.81
CA THR A 59 4.06 4.20 9.89
C THR A 59 4.06 5.73 9.97
N GLY A 60 5.23 6.36 9.80
CA GLY A 60 5.36 7.81 9.75
C GLY A 60 4.62 8.43 8.56
N TYR A 61 4.72 7.81 7.37
CA TYR A 61 3.99 8.27 6.19
C TYR A 61 2.47 8.22 6.40
N LEU A 62 1.96 7.14 7.00
CA LEU A 62 0.53 6.97 7.29
C LEU A 62 0.03 7.98 8.33
N LEU A 63 0.76 8.15 9.44
CA LEU A 63 0.37 9.08 10.50
C LEU A 63 0.29 10.52 9.98
N VAL A 64 1.29 10.95 9.22
CA VAL A 64 1.28 12.30 8.65
C VAL A 64 0.23 12.43 7.55
N GLY A 65 -0.02 11.39 6.74
CA GLY A 65 -1.11 11.37 5.77
C GLY A 65 -2.49 11.54 6.42
N VAL A 66 -2.74 10.86 7.54
CA VAL A 66 -3.99 11.02 8.32
C VAL A 66 -4.06 12.41 8.93
N ALA A 67 -2.97 12.89 9.54
CA ALA A 67 -2.91 14.20 10.18
C ALA A 67 -3.16 15.35 9.18
N VAL A 68 -2.48 15.31 8.03
CA VAL A 68 -2.53 16.35 6.98
C VAL A 68 -3.76 16.20 6.07
N GLY A 69 -4.36 15.00 6.03
CA GLY A 69 -5.55 14.71 5.24
C GLY A 69 -6.80 15.46 5.72
N PRO A 70 -7.92 15.31 4.99
CA PRO A 70 -9.17 16.00 5.28
C PRO A 70 -9.81 15.59 6.61
N TYR A 71 -9.42 14.45 7.18
CA TYR A 71 -10.05 13.85 8.36
C TYR A 71 -9.47 14.31 9.70
N ALA A 72 -8.34 15.03 9.73
CA ALA A 72 -7.74 15.55 10.97
C ALA A 72 -7.49 17.06 10.91
N LEU A 73 -6.35 17.52 10.38
CA LEU A 73 -6.02 18.95 10.31
C LEU A 73 -6.71 19.65 9.14
N GLY A 74 -7.29 18.91 8.19
CA GLY A 74 -7.97 19.48 7.02
C GLY A 74 -7.03 20.22 6.06
N PHE A 75 -5.72 20.00 6.16
CA PHE A 75 -4.70 20.74 5.41
C PHE A 75 -4.85 20.56 3.89
N ILE A 76 -5.34 19.38 3.45
CA ILE A 76 -5.77 19.16 2.07
C ILE A 76 -7.29 18.91 2.06
N PRO A 77 -8.10 19.85 1.54
CA PRO A 77 -9.53 19.64 1.38
C PRO A 77 -9.79 18.50 0.38
N GLY A 78 -10.94 17.83 0.48
CA GLY A 78 -11.28 16.69 -0.38
C GLY A 78 -11.17 16.98 -1.89
N ALA A 79 -11.42 18.22 -2.31
CA ALA A 79 -11.20 18.67 -3.69
C ALA A 79 -9.71 18.69 -4.10
N GLY A 80 -8.80 19.02 -3.17
CA GLY A 80 -7.35 18.93 -3.39
C GLY A 80 -6.86 17.49 -3.49
N VAL A 81 -7.51 16.53 -2.82
CA VAL A 81 -7.23 15.10 -2.96
C VAL A 81 -7.56 14.61 -4.38
N LYS A 82 -8.66 15.08 -4.98
CA LYS A 82 -8.99 14.77 -6.40
C LYS A 82 -7.95 15.32 -7.36
N GLY A 83 -7.41 16.52 -7.10
CA GLY A 83 -6.31 17.08 -7.89
C GLY A 83 -5.04 16.21 -7.89
N LEU A 84 -4.86 15.35 -6.89
CA LEU A 84 -3.71 14.43 -6.78
C LEU A 84 -3.85 13.14 -7.60
N GLU A 85 -4.93 12.94 -8.37
CA GLU A 85 -5.11 11.72 -9.18
C GLU A 85 -3.94 11.47 -10.14
N LEU A 86 -3.37 12.52 -10.75
CA LEU A 86 -2.18 12.40 -11.58
C LEU A 86 -0.98 11.83 -10.81
N VAL A 87 -0.74 12.34 -9.60
CA VAL A 87 0.36 11.89 -8.73
C VAL A 87 0.13 10.45 -8.27
N LYS A 88 -1.13 10.11 -7.96
CA LYS A 88 -1.52 8.73 -7.62
C LYS A 88 -1.26 7.79 -8.79
N GLY A 89 -1.67 8.14 -10.00
CA GLY A 89 -1.43 7.35 -11.21
C GLY A 89 0.06 7.14 -11.48
N LEU A 90 0.86 8.20 -11.37
CA LEU A 90 2.32 8.10 -11.47
C LEU A 90 2.94 7.23 -10.38
N ALA A 91 2.44 7.31 -9.14
CA ALA A 91 2.94 6.46 -8.06
C ALA A 91 2.62 4.99 -8.30
N VAL A 92 1.39 4.67 -8.71
CA VAL A 92 0.97 3.29 -9.03
C VAL A 92 1.77 2.73 -10.21
N SER A 93 1.99 3.52 -11.26
CA SER A 93 2.78 3.06 -12.42
C SER A 93 4.26 2.85 -12.09
N LEU A 94 4.86 3.70 -11.24
CA LEU A 94 6.22 3.48 -10.74
C LEU A 94 6.33 2.24 -9.85
N ILE A 95 5.33 1.99 -8.99
CA ILE A 95 5.27 0.76 -8.18
C ILE A 95 5.18 -0.47 -9.10
N ALA A 96 4.31 -0.44 -10.12
CA ALA A 96 4.18 -1.51 -11.09
C ALA A 96 5.48 -1.74 -11.88
N LEU A 97 6.18 -0.67 -12.27
CA LEU A 97 7.48 -0.74 -12.95
C LEU A 97 8.55 -1.38 -12.05
N VAL A 98 8.65 -0.97 -10.79
CA VAL A 98 9.60 -1.54 -9.82
C VAL A 98 9.30 -3.01 -9.58
N ALA A 99 8.03 -3.38 -9.33
CA ALA A 99 7.61 -4.76 -9.20
C ALA A 99 7.96 -5.59 -10.45
N GLY A 100 7.78 -5.02 -11.65
CA GLY A 100 8.20 -5.61 -12.92
C GLY A 100 9.71 -5.82 -13.02
N THR A 101 10.52 -4.93 -12.45
CA THR A 101 12.00 -5.07 -12.44
C THR A 101 12.51 -6.09 -11.42
N GLU A 102 11.75 -6.36 -10.36
CA GLU A 102 12.05 -7.42 -9.39
C GLU A 102 11.77 -8.83 -9.96
N LEU A 103 11.10 -8.92 -11.12
CA LEU A 103 10.77 -10.17 -11.80
C LEU A 103 12.01 -10.82 -12.45
N HIS A 104 12.70 -11.69 -11.72
CA HIS A 104 13.76 -12.53 -12.28
C HIS A 104 13.19 -13.71 -13.11
N LEU A 105 13.04 -13.49 -14.43
CA LEU A 105 12.61 -14.51 -15.40
C LEU A 105 13.46 -15.80 -15.35
N GLY A 106 14.76 -15.69 -15.07
CA GLY A 106 15.65 -16.84 -14.91
C GLY A 106 15.32 -17.71 -13.70
N LEU A 107 14.94 -17.08 -12.57
CA LEU A 107 14.52 -17.76 -11.35
C LEU A 107 13.16 -18.43 -11.54
N LEU A 108 12.22 -17.74 -12.21
CA LEU A 108 10.90 -18.27 -12.54
C LEU A 108 10.99 -19.52 -13.43
N ARG A 109 11.88 -19.52 -14.44
CA ARG A 109 12.07 -20.70 -15.32
C ARG A 109 12.74 -21.89 -14.61
N ARG A 110 13.67 -21.63 -13.69
CA ARG A 110 14.50 -22.69 -13.07
C ARG A 110 13.83 -23.34 -11.85
N VAL A 111 13.08 -22.56 -11.05
CA VAL A 111 12.52 -23.02 -9.76
C VAL A 111 10.97 -23.02 -9.77
N GLY A 112 10.37 -22.52 -10.86
CA GLY A 112 8.97 -22.07 -10.90
C GLY A 112 7.92 -23.14 -10.66
N ALA A 113 7.99 -24.33 -11.26
CA ALA A 113 6.84 -25.24 -11.21
C ALA A 113 6.53 -25.74 -9.79
N ARG A 114 7.55 -26.19 -9.04
CA ARG A 114 7.36 -26.69 -7.67
C ARG A 114 7.14 -25.56 -6.67
N VAL A 115 7.87 -24.45 -6.80
CA VAL A 115 7.69 -23.29 -5.92
C VAL A 115 6.34 -22.63 -6.16
N ALA A 116 5.91 -22.47 -7.42
CA ALA A 116 4.61 -21.90 -7.74
C ALA A 116 3.47 -22.79 -7.26
N LEU A 117 3.58 -24.12 -7.35
CA LEU A 117 2.57 -25.03 -6.79
C LEU A 117 2.46 -24.86 -5.26
N LEU A 118 3.59 -24.84 -4.55
CA LEU A 118 3.57 -24.63 -3.10
C LEU A 118 3.06 -23.23 -2.76
N CYS A 119 3.48 -22.21 -3.51
CA CYS A 119 3.02 -20.85 -3.37
C CYS A 119 1.50 -20.77 -3.54
N ALA A 120 0.96 -21.36 -4.60
CA ALA A 120 -0.47 -21.41 -4.86
C ALA A 120 -1.22 -22.15 -3.75
N ALA A 121 -0.66 -23.24 -3.20
CA ALA A 121 -1.25 -23.95 -2.08
C ALA A 121 -1.29 -23.08 -0.81
N VAL A 122 -0.18 -22.43 -0.45
CA VAL A 122 -0.08 -21.57 0.75
C VAL A 122 -0.94 -20.31 0.60
N CYS A 123 -0.88 -19.66 -0.56
CA CYS A 123 -1.71 -18.50 -0.88
C CYS A 123 -3.19 -18.87 -0.88
N GLY A 124 -3.55 -19.99 -1.52
CA GLY A 124 -4.92 -20.47 -1.59
C GLY A 124 -5.48 -20.86 -0.23
N ALA A 125 -4.70 -21.57 0.61
CA ALA A 125 -5.11 -21.91 1.97
C ALA A 125 -5.33 -20.64 2.82
N THR A 126 -4.36 -19.72 2.81
CA THR A 126 -4.47 -18.44 3.54
C THR A 126 -5.65 -17.63 3.02
N PHE A 127 -5.85 -17.57 1.70
CA PHE A 127 -7.00 -16.90 1.08
C PHE A 127 -8.32 -17.48 1.56
N VAL A 128 -8.50 -18.81 1.51
CA VAL A 128 -9.75 -19.47 1.92
C VAL A 128 -10.03 -19.23 3.40
N VAL A 129 -9.01 -19.29 4.25
CA VAL A 129 -9.16 -19.03 5.69
C VAL A 129 -9.55 -17.57 5.94
N CYS A 130 -8.81 -16.61 5.36
CA CYS A 130 -9.12 -15.18 5.49
C CYS A 130 -10.50 -14.84 4.91
N PHE A 131 -10.87 -15.47 3.79
CA PHE A 131 -12.15 -15.26 3.13
C PHE A 131 -13.29 -15.79 3.99
N GLY A 132 -13.17 -17.02 4.47
CA GLY A 132 -14.15 -17.62 5.37
C GLY A 132 -14.31 -16.79 6.64
N ALA A 133 -13.20 -16.34 7.24
CA ALA A 133 -13.23 -15.50 8.43
C ALA A 133 -13.89 -14.14 8.18
N THR A 134 -13.47 -13.41 7.15
CA THR A 134 -14.00 -12.07 6.83
C THR A 134 -15.47 -12.12 6.44
N PHE A 135 -15.89 -13.13 5.67
CA PHE A 135 -17.27 -13.34 5.31
C PHE A 135 -18.14 -13.76 6.50
N ALA A 136 -17.66 -14.66 7.37
CA ALA A 136 -18.36 -15.05 8.59
C ALA A 136 -18.51 -13.89 9.58
N LEU A 137 -17.56 -12.95 9.59
CA LEU A 137 -17.62 -11.74 10.40
C LEU A 137 -18.49 -10.62 9.78
N LYS A 138 -19.12 -10.84 8.61
CA LYS A 138 -20.04 -9.89 7.98
C LYS A 138 -21.01 -9.20 8.96
N PRO A 139 -21.74 -9.90 9.86
CA PRO A 139 -22.69 -9.24 10.76
C PRO A 139 -22.03 -8.34 11.82
N PHE A 140 -20.75 -8.55 12.12
CA PHE A 140 -19.99 -7.77 13.11
C PHE A 140 -19.20 -6.61 12.48
N LEU A 141 -19.03 -6.60 11.16
CA LEU A 141 -18.28 -5.58 10.43
C LEU A 141 -19.23 -4.49 9.91
N PRO A 142 -19.19 -3.26 10.45
CA PRO A 142 -20.15 -2.20 10.12
C PRO A 142 -20.13 -1.79 8.63
N PHE A 143 -19.00 -1.98 7.95
CA PHE A 143 -18.85 -1.70 6.51
C PHE A 143 -19.33 -2.85 5.61
N LEU A 144 -19.48 -4.06 6.16
CA LEU A 144 -19.84 -5.27 5.40
C LEU A 144 -21.28 -5.70 5.63
N ALA A 145 -21.85 -5.38 6.80
CA ALA A 145 -23.22 -5.65 7.17
C ALA A 145 -24.28 -5.15 6.16
N PRO A 146 -24.22 -3.90 5.64
CA PRO A 146 -25.25 -3.37 4.73
C PRO A 146 -25.10 -3.85 3.28
N LEU A 147 -24.02 -4.57 2.95
CA LEU A 147 -23.74 -5.00 1.58
C LEU A 147 -24.63 -6.17 1.15
N THR A 148 -25.00 -6.17 -0.13
CA THR A 148 -25.64 -7.31 -0.79
C THR A 148 -24.71 -8.53 -0.80
N LEU A 149 -25.26 -9.74 -0.94
CA LEU A 149 -24.46 -10.97 -0.95
C LEU A 149 -23.31 -10.92 -1.98
N PRO A 150 -23.51 -10.48 -3.25
CA PRO A 150 -22.42 -10.39 -4.23
C PRO A 150 -21.35 -9.38 -3.82
N GLN A 151 -21.75 -8.22 -3.27
CA GLN A 151 -20.81 -7.17 -2.83
C GLN A 151 -20.00 -7.63 -1.63
N ALA A 152 -20.63 -8.30 -0.66
CA ALA A 152 -19.94 -8.85 0.50
C ALA A 152 -18.93 -9.93 0.10
N LEU A 153 -19.27 -10.79 -0.86
CA LEU A 153 -18.33 -11.78 -1.41
C LEU A 153 -17.15 -11.10 -2.11
N ALA A 154 -17.41 -10.11 -2.96
CA ALA A 154 -16.33 -9.41 -3.68
C ALA A 154 -15.39 -8.65 -2.73
N VAL A 155 -15.93 -7.93 -1.75
CA VAL A 155 -15.14 -7.21 -0.73
C VAL A 155 -14.36 -8.18 0.17
N SER A 156 -14.97 -9.30 0.57
CA SER A 156 -14.27 -10.32 1.38
C SER A 156 -13.13 -10.97 0.60
N ALA A 157 -13.33 -11.24 -0.70
CA ALA A 157 -12.28 -11.75 -1.59
C ALA A 157 -11.15 -10.73 -1.73
N LEU A 158 -11.47 -9.46 -1.99
CA LEU A 158 -10.49 -8.39 -2.08
C LEU A 158 -9.66 -8.26 -0.79
N LEU A 159 -10.33 -8.24 0.37
CA LEU A 159 -9.66 -8.14 1.67
C LEU A 159 -8.75 -9.35 1.93
N SER A 160 -9.21 -10.54 1.56
CA SER A 160 -8.43 -11.78 1.70
C SER A 160 -7.18 -11.76 0.82
N THR A 161 -7.27 -11.26 -0.41
CA THR A 161 -6.11 -11.10 -1.28
C THR A 161 -5.07 -10.15 -0.68
N VAL A 162 -5.50 -9.04 -0.07
CA VAL A 162 -4.60 -8.11 0.62
C VAL A 162 -3.91 -8.78 1.81
N MET A 163 -4.62 -9.61 2.58
CA MET A 163 -4.06 -10.33 3.72
C MET A 163 -3.01 -11.39 3.33
N VAL A 164 -3.09 -11.93 2.11
CA VAL A 164 -2.13 -12.93 1.59
C VAL A 164 -0.83 -12.29 1.09
N SER A 165 -0.78 -10.96 0.93
CA SER A 165 0.36 -10.23 0.36
C SER A 165 1.68 -10.49 1.07
N PHE A 166 2.74 -10.63 0.27
CA PHE A 166 4.11 -10.82 0.73
C PHE A 166 4.92 -9.53 0.56
N SER A 167 6.13 -9.47 1.14
CA SER A 167 7.05 -8.36 0.90
C SER A 167 8.47 -8.86 0.61
N PRO A 168 8.89 -8.89 -0.68
CA PRO A 168 10.25 -9.29 -1.05
C PRO A 168 11.29 -8.36 -0.45
N THR A 169 11.04 -7.05 -0.46
CA THR A 169 11.98 -6.05 0.07
C THR A 169 12.33 -6.27 1.54
N VAL A 170 11.32 -6.54 2.39
CA VAL A 170 11.54 -6.82 3.82
C VAL A 170 12.29 -8.13 4.01
N THR A 171 11.92 -9.16 3.23
CA THR A 171 12.55 -10.47 3.27
C THR A 171 14.03 -10.40 2.88
N ILE A 172 14.35 -9.71 1.78
CA ILE A 172 15.73 -9.46 1.31
C ILE A 172 16.54 -8.77 2.41
N ALA A 173 15.97 -7.73 3.04
CA ALA A 173 16.66 -6.98 4.09
C ALA A 173 17.02 -7.89 5.28
N ILE A 174 16.10 -8.74 5.74
CA ILE A 174 16.35 -9.66 6.85
C ILE A 174 17.40 -10.71 6.48
N VAL A 175 17.35 -11.25 5.26
CA VAL A 175 18.35 -12.23 4.78
C VAL A 175 19.74 -11.61 4.74
N GLN A 176 19.87 -10.36 4.30
CA GLN A 176 21.13 -9.63 4.30
C GLN A 176 21.63 -9.32 5.72
N GLU A 177 20.74 -8.85 6.60
CA GLU A 177 21.06 -8.51 7.99
C GLU A 177 21.49 -9.73 8.80
N THR A 178 20.84 -10.87 8.59
CA THR A 178 21.18 -12.14 9.26
C THR A 178 22.29 -12.91 8.54
N SER A 179 22.71 -12.47 7.34
CA SER A 179 23.63 -13.19 6.47
C SER A 179 23.23 -14.66 6.24
N ALA A 180 21.93 -14.95 6.23
CA ALA A 180 21.40 -16.30 6.06
C ALA A 180 21.72 -16.84 4.66
N LYS A 181 22.22 -18.07 4.58
CA LYS A 181 22.59 -18.74 3.32
C LYS A 181 22.09 -20.19 3.32
N GLY A 182 21.82 -20.71 2.13
CA GLY A 182 21.44 -22.10 1.92
C GLY A 182 20.21 -22.26 1.02
N SER A 183 19.90 -23.52 0.71
CA SER A 183 18.79 -23.89 -0.18
C SER A 183 17.43 -23.41 0.31
N PHE A 184 17.21 -23.34 1.64
CA PHE A 184 15.98 -22.82 2.21
C PHE A 184 15.84 -21.30 2.02
N THR A 185 16.93 -20.54 2.17
CA THR A 185 16.92 -19.08 1.93
C THR A 185 16.64 -18.78 0.46
N GLU A 186 17.30 -19.50 -0.45
CA GLU A 186 17.04 -19.37 -1.90
C GLU A 186 15.59 -19.73 -2.26
N PHE A 187 15.06 -20.80 -1.66
CA PHE A 187 13.67 -21.20 -1.80
C PHE A 187 12.70 -20.13 -1.30
N LEU A 188 12.93 -19.60 -0.10
CA LEU A 188 12.06 -18.59 0.52
C LEU A 188 12.08 -17.29 -0.28
N MET A 189 13.25 -16.87 -0.77
CA MET A 189 13.40 -15.71 -1.65
C MET A 189 12.61 -15.90 -2.95
N ALA A 190 12.73 -17.07 -3.60
CA ALA A 190 11.95 -17.38 -4.79
C ALA A 190 10.44 -17.43 -4.50
N LEU A 191 10.03 -18.02 -3.37
CA LEU A 191 8.64 -18.11 -2.94
C LEU A 191 8.02 -16.72 -2.75
N VAL A 192 8.71 -15.83 -2.02
CA VAL A 192 8.21 -14.48 -1.73
C VAL A 192 8.11 -13.64 -3.00
N ILE A 193 9.10 -13.71 -3.90
CA ILE A 193 9.07 -12.96 -5.17
C ILE A 193 7.93 -13.46 -6.08
N ILE A 194 7.81 -14.78 -6.24
CA ILE A 194 6.75 -15.38 -7.08
C ILE A 194 5.36 -15.13 -6.45
N GLY A 195 5.26 -15.26 -5.13
CA GLY A 195 4.03 -15.04 -4.38
C GLY A 195 3.55 -13.60 -4.43
N ASP A 196 4.45 -12.63 -4.30
CA ASP A 196 4.11 -11.21 -4.40
C ASP A 196 3.51 -10.87 -5.78
N LEU A 197 4.10 -11.38 -6.87
CA LEU A 197 3.55 -11.23 -8.21
C LEU A 197 2.17 -11.89 -8.35
N PHE A 198 2.01 -13.11 -7.84
CA PHE A 198 0.74 -13.82 -7.86
C PHE A 198 -0.35 -13.03 -7.13
N VAL A 199 -0.04 -12.51 -5.94
CA VAL A 199 -0.97 -11.69 -5.15
C VAL A 199 -1.27 -10.37 -5.84
N MET A 200 -0.29 -9.72 -6.49
CA MET A 200 -0.50 -8.48 -7.24
C MET A 200 -1.54 -8.67 -8.36
N VAL A 201 -1.43 -9.76 -9.14
CA VAL A 201 -2.40 -10.08 -10.20
C VAL A 201 -3.77 -10.43 -9.60
N ALA A 202 -3.80 -11.26 -8.55
CA ALA A 202 -5.03 -11.60 -7.85
C ALA A 202 -5.73 -10.37 -7.26
N PHE A 203 -4.96 -9.38 -6.78
CA PHE A 203 -5.48 -8.14 -6.21
C PHE A 203 -6.14 -7.29 -7.29
N GLY A 204 -5.47 -7.12 -8.45
CA GLY A 204 -6.05 -6.43 -9.59
C GLY A 204 -7.41 -7.04 -9.97
N LEU A 205 -7.46 -8.35 -10.17
CA LEU A 205 -8.70 -9.08 -10.51
C LEU A 205 -9.78 -8.90 -9.44
N ALA A 206 -9.46 -9.08 -8.16
CA ALA A 206 -10.42 -8.92 -7.07
C ALA A 206 -10.93 -7.47 -6.96
N ALA A 207 -10.07 -6.48 -7.19
CA ALA A 207 -10.45 -5.07 -7.18
C ALA A 207 -11.38 -4.74 -8.36
N GLY A 208 -11.09 -5.25 -9.56
CA GLY A 208 -11.95 -5.12 -10.74
C GLY A 208 -13.33 -5.74 -10.55
N ILE A 209 -13.40 -6.97 -10.03
CA ILE A 209 -14.67 -7.65 -9.70
C ILE A 209 -15.46 -6.87 -8.64
N THR A 210 -14.77 -6.36 -7.62
CA THR A 210 -15.41 -5.56 -6.58
C THR A 210 -16.06 -4.32 -7.18
N ARG A 211 -15.32 -3.54 -7.98
CA ARG A 211 -15.84 -2.35 -8.68
C ARG A 211 -17.06 -2.68 -9.54
N ALA A 212 -16.99 -3.74 -10.34
CA ALA A 212 -18.09 -4.23 -11.17
C ALA A 212 -19.38 -4.47 -10.38
N THR A 213 -19.24 -4.98 -9.16
CA THR A 213 -20.38 -5.30 -8.28
C THR A 213 -21.00 -4.04 -7.64
N PHE A 214 -20.28 -2.92 -7.61
CA PHE A 214 -20.77 -1.61 -7.14
C PHE A 214 -21.34 -0.74 -8.27
N GLY A 215 -21.36 -1.23 -9.53
CA GLY A 215 -21.93 -0.50 -10.67
C GLY A 215 -20.95 0.40 -11.42
N ASP A 216 -19.71 0.50 -10.96
CA ASP A 216 -18.59 0.93 -11.82
C ASP A 216 -18.29 -0.26 -12.75
N GLY A 217 -18.59 -0.16 -14.05
CA GLY A 217 -18.41 -1.27 -14.99
C GLY A 217 -17.01 -1.91 -14.95
N LEU A 218 -16.87 -3.12 -15.52
CA LEU A 218 -15.56 -3.79 -15.69
C LEU A 218 -14.68 -2.94 -16.61
N ASP A 219 -13.99 -1.96 -16.04
CA ASP A 219 -13.03 -1.15 -16.74
C ASP A 219 -11.73 -1.95 -16.87
N VAL A 220 -11.64 -2.70 -17.96
CA VAL A 220 -10.47 -3.51 -18.30
C VAL A 220 -9.22 -2.64 -18.44
N ALA A 221 -9.39 -1.32 -18.70
CA ALA A 221 -8.28 -0.37 -18.69
C ALA A 221 -7.75 -0.12 -17.25
N ALA A 222 -8.61 -0.10 -16.23
CA ALA A 222 -8.21 0.05 -14.83
C ALA A 222 -7.58 -1.22 -14.21
N LEU A 223 -7.70 -2.37 -14.89
CA LEU A 223 -7.00 -3.61 -14.53
C LEU A 223 -5.56 -3.65 -15.08
N VAL A 224 -5.26 -2.84 -16.08
CA VAL A 224 -3.96 -2.80 -16.79
C VAL A 224 -3.20 -1.48 -16.57
N GLY A 225 -3.83 -0.47 -15.92
CA GLY A 225 -3.24 0.86 -15.68
C GLY A 225 -3.56 1.43 -14.30
#